data_AF-A9XXC2-F1
#
_entry.id   AF-A9XXC2-F1
#
_cell.length_a   1.000
_cell.length_b   1.000
_cell.length_c   1.000
_cell.angle_alpha   90.00
_cell.angle_beta   90.00
_cell.angle_gamma   90.00
#
_symmetry.space_group_name_H-M   'P 1'
#
loop_
_entity.id
_entity.type
_entity.pdbx_description
1 polymer ?
#
loop_
_entity_poly.entity_id
_entity_poly.type
_entity_poly.pdbx_seq_one_letter_code
_entity_poly.pdbx_strand_id
1 'polypeptide(L)'
;AWSRPRYSFMPTALDFYQTSLRDPAFYQLYQRIIDYLIDYKEYVKPYSYNDLHFVGVKINDVKVDKLVTYFDYFDFNTTNSVFYSQEELKSYPTSFVIRQPRLNHEPFTINIDLKSDVASDAVFKIFIGPKYDSNGYPVKIEEDWMKFYEMDWFVQKLVLDPGPKLFDSL
;
A
#
# COMPACT_ATOMS: atom_id res chain seq x y z
N ALA A 1 11.93 31.29 -33.22
CA ALA A 1 11.36 30.63 -32.03
C ALA A 1 12.25 30.95 -30.84
N TRP A 2 11.72 31.63 -29.82
CA TRP A 2 12.51 32.01 -28.64
C TRP A 2 12.81 30.75 -27.80
N SER A 3 14.09 30.36 -27.74
CA SER A 3 14.54 29.27 -26.87
C SER A 3 14.45 29.73 -25.41
N ARG A 4 13.65 29.04 -24.59
CA ARG A 4 13.61 29.30 -23.14
C ARG A 4 14.99 29.03 -22.51
N PRO A 5 15.43 29.79 -21.49
CA PRO A 5 16.71 29.57 -20.82
C PRO A 5 16.75 28.18 -20.15
N ARG A 6 17.84 27.41 -20.33
CA ARG A 6 17.96 26.03 -19.80
C ARG A 6 17.83 25.91 -18.26
N TYR A 7 18.09 26.99 -17.53
CA TYR A 7 18.07 27.01 -16.07
C TYR A 7 16.84 27.73 -15.48
N SER A 8 15.89 28.15 -16.33
CA SER A 8 14.67 28.83 -15.89
C SER A 8 13.46 28.19 -16.56
N PHE A 9 12.60 27.60 -15.73
CA PHE A 9 11.33 27.03 -16.14
C PHE A 9 10.24 27.38 -15.12
N MET A 10 8.99 27.31 -15.55
CA MET A 10 7.83 27.49 -14.67
C MET A 10 7.49 26.13 -14.06
N PRO A 11 7.69 25.93 -12.75
CA PRO A 11 7.46 24.63 -12.13
C PRO A 11 5.98 24.31 -12.03
N THR A 12 5.67 23.02 -12.18
CA THR A 12 4.37 22.39 -12.00
C THR A 12 4.47 21.33 -10.91
N ALA A 13 3.33 20.82 -10.44
CA ALA A 13 3.32 19.73 -9.47
C ALA A 13 3.98 18.44 -10.00
N LEU A 14 3.99 18.24 -11.32
CA LEU A 14 4.52 17.06 -11.99
C LEU A 14 6.05 17.11 -12.20
N ASP A 15 6.69 18.25 -11.99
CA ASP A 15 8.15 18.38 -12.17
C ASP A 15 8.95 17.76 -11.02
N PHE A 16 8.33 17.55 -9.85
CA PHE A 16 8.99 17.03 -8.64
C PHE A 16 8.20 15.90 -8.00
N TYR A 17 8.90 14.82 -7.63
CA TYR A 17 8.31 13.65 -6.95
C TYR A 17 7.57 14.00 -5.65
N GLN A 18 8.07 14.99 -4.90
CA GLN A 18 7.48 15.44 -3.63
C GLN A 18 6.10 16.08 -3.82
N THR A 19 5.79 16.57 -5.03
CA THR A 19 4.53 17.27 -5.34
C THR A 19 3.65 16.51 -6.31
N SER A 20 4.17 15.51 -7.04
CA SER A 20 3.42 14.87 -8.14
C SER A 20 2.10 14.22 -7.69
N LEU A 21 2.09 13.60 -6.52
CA LEU A 21 0.88 12.99 -5.93
C LEU A 21 -0.22 13.99 -5.58
N ARG A 22 0.03 15.30 -5.66
CA ARG A 22 -0.99 16.34 -5.41
C ARG A 22 -1.83 16.66 -6.65
N ASP A 23 -1.39 16.26 -7.85
CA ASP A 23 -2.08 16.54 -9.10
C ASP A 23 -2.87 15.29 -9.57
N PRO A 24 -4.19 15.38 -9.78
CA PRO A 24 -4.97 14.28 -10.35
C PRO A 24 -4.45 13.74 -11.69
N ALA A 25 -3.78 14.58 -12.49
CA ALA A 25 -3.20 14.17 -13.76
C ALA A 25 -2.08 13.14 -13.59
N PHE A 26 -1.39 13.13 -12.44
CA PHE A 26 -0.42 12.10 -12.11
C PHE A 26 -1.08 10.72 -12.14
N TYR A 27 -2.17 10.53 -11.39
CA TYR A 27 -2.86 9.25 -11.30
C TYR A 27 -3.43 8.82 -12.65
N GLN A 28 -3.97 9.75 -13.44
CA GLN A 28 -4.49 9.46 -14.79
C GLN A 28 -3.38 9.01 -15.75
N LEU A 29 -2.22 9.66 -15.73
CA LEU A 29 -1.07 9.29 -16.56
C LEU A 29 -0.57 7.89 -16.19
N TYR A 30 -0.36 7.62 -14.91
CA TYR A 30 0.14 6.32 -14.45
C TYR A 30 -0.89 5.22 -14.65
N GLN A 31 -2.18 5.48 -14.43
CA GLN A 31 -3.25 4.53 -14.75
C GLN A 31 -3.19 4.13 -16.22
N ARG A 32 -3.09 5.09 -17.14
CA ARG A 32 -2.97 4.81 -18.58
C ARG A 32 -1.74 3.96 -18.91
N ILE A 33 -0.60 4.20 -18.26
CA ILE A 33 0.61 3.39 -18.45
C ILE A 33 0.38 1.96 -17.91
N ILE A 34 -0.24 1.83 -16.74
CA ILE A 34 -0.56 0.54 -16.12
C ILE A 34 -1.54 -0.24 -16.99
N ASP A 35 -2.54 0.42 -17.59
CA ASP A 35 -3.51 -0.22 -18.49
C ASP A 35 -2.79 -0.92 -19.67
N TYR A 36 -1.80 -0.27 -20.30
CA TYR A 36 -0.98 -0.91 -21.33
C TYR A 36 -0.19 -2.12 -20.81
N LEU A 37 0.26 -2.10 -19.56
CA LEU A 37 0.94 -3.24 -18.95
C LEU A 37 -0.03 -4.39 -18.64
N ILE A 38 -1.26 -4.07 -18.24
CA ILE A 38 -2.34 -5.04 -18.02
C ILE A 38 -2.73 -5.68 -19.36
N ASP A 39 -2.87 -4.90 -20.43
CA ASP A 39 -3.12 -5.42 -21.78
C ASP A 39 -2.02 -6.41 -22.20
N TYR A 40 -0.77 -6.14 -21.85
CA TYR A 40 0.32 -7.10 -22.06
C TYR A 40 0.20 -8.35 -21.18
N LYS A 41 -0.30 -8.23 -19.95
CA LYS A 41 -0.49 -9.38 -19.04
C LYS A 41 -1.50 -10.40 -19.56
N GLU A 42 -2.43 -10.01 -20.44
CA GLU A 42 -3.35 -10.94 -21.12
C GLU A 42 -2.62 -11.99 -21.99
N TYR A 43 -1.39 -11.71 -22.43
CA TYR A 43 -0.56 -12.67 -23.18
C TYR A 43 0.22 -13.62 -22.27
N VAL A 44 0.24 -13.37 -20.96
CA VAL A 44 0.92 -14.22 -19.99
C VAL A 44 -0.01 -15.35 -19.59
N LYS A 45 0.52 -16.58 -19.57
CA LYS A 45 -0.26 -17.76 -19.18
C LYS A 45 -0.80 -17.58 -17.74
N PRO A 46 -2.13 -17.64 -17.53
CA PRO A 46 -2.70 -17.59 -16.19
C PRO A 46 -2.25 -18.77 -15.34
N TYR A 47 -2.19 -18.57 -14.02
CA TYR A 47 -1.96 -19.66 -13.09
C TYR A 47 -3.07 -20.70 -13.18
N SER A 48 -2.70 -21.96 -13.29
CA SER A 48 -3.63 -23.07 -13.23
C SER A 48 -4.00 -23.39 -11.78
N TYR A 49 -5.07 -24.16 -11.58
CA TYR A 49 -5.45 -24.64 -10.25
C TYR A 49 -4.28 -25.31 -9.52
N ASN A 50 -3.49 -26.13 -10.23
CA ASN A 50 -2.35 -26.84 -9.63
C ASN A 50 -1.19 -25.91 -9.26
N ASP A 51 -1.08 -24.73 -9.88
CA ASP A 51 -0.05 -23.74 -9.54
C ASP A 51 -0.39 -22.99 -8.23
N LEU A 52 -1.69 -22.86 -7.93
CA LEU A 52 -2.19 -22.14 -6.75
C LEU A 52 -2.59 -23.07 -5.60
N HIS A 53 -2.87 -24.34 -5.89
CA HIS A 53 -3.35 -25.29 -4.91
C HIS A 53 -2.21 -25.78 -4.02
N PHE A 54 -2.27 -25.41 -2.74
CA PHE A 54 -1.37 -25.93 -1.72
C PHE A 54 -1.90 -27.26 -1.18
N VAL A 55 -1.35 -28.38 -1.66
CA VAL A 55 -1.81 -29.72 -1.28
C VAL A 55 -1.61 -29.98 0.22
N GLY A 56 -2.67 -30.41 0.91
CA GLY A 56 -2.65 -30.74 2.33
C GLY A 56 -2.77 -29.54 3.27
N VAL A 57 -3.01 -28.33 2.76
CA VAL A 57 -3.20 -27.13 3.57
C VAL A 57 -4.54 -26.51 3.26
N LYS A 58 -5.31 -26.16 4.29
CA LYS A 58 -6.62 -25.51 4.15
C LYS A 58 -6.81 -24.42 5.19
N ILE A 59 -7.18 -23.23 4.72
CA ILE A 59 -7.68 -22.16 5.58
C ILE A 59 -9.15 -22.47 5.91
N ASN A 60 -9.47 -22.58 7.19
CA ASN A 60 -10.81 -22.88 7.68
C ASN A 60 -11.61 -21.60 7.94
N ASP A 61 -10.97 -20.62 8.59
CA ASP A 61 -11.62 -19.37 8.98
C ASP A 61 -10.60 -18.23 9.01
N VAL A 62 -11.08 -17.01 8.80
CA VAL A 62 -10.28 -15.79 8.92
C VAL A 62 -11.12 -14.77 9.67
N LYS A 63 -10.62 -14.33 10.83
CA LYS A 63 -11.27 -13.31 11.65
C LYS A 63 -10.40 -12.07 11.68
N VAL A 64 -11.01 -10.92 11.47
CA VAL A 64 -10.33 -9.62 11.49
C VAL A 64 -10.99 -8.79 12.58
N ASP A 65 -10.16 -8.13 13.39
CA ASP A 65 -10.66 -7.16 14.35
C ASP A 65 -11.31 -5.96 13.65
N LYS A 66 -11.93 -5.10 14.46
CA LYS A 66 -12.63 -3.93 13.92
C LYS A 66 -11.63 -2.97 13.26
N LEU A 67 -11.84 -2.68 11.98
CA LEU A 67 -11.07 -1.68 11.24
C LEU A 67 -11.63 -0.27 11.53
N VAL A 68 -10.85 0.58 12.19
CA VAL A 68 -11.25 1.94 12.58
C VAL A 68 -10.20 2.95 12.11
N THR A 69 -10.63 3.95 11.36
CA THR A 69 -9.79 5.07 10.92
C THR A 69 -10.18 6.36 11.62
N TYR A 70 -9.21 7.22 11.89
CA TYR A 70 -9.41 8.53 12.50
C TYR A 70 -8.38 9.54 12.00
N PHE A 71 -8.55 10.82 12.33
CA PHE A 71 -7.55 11.85 12.09
C PHE A 71 -6.82 12.18 13.38
N ASP A 72 -5.49 12.25 13.31
CA ASP A 72 -4.64 12.67 14.42
C ASP A 72 -3.71 13.81 14.00
N TYR A 73 -3.32 14.66 14.94
CA TYR A 73 -2.38 15.73 14.68
C TYR A 73 -0.96 15.20 14.55
N PHE A 74 -0.33 15.54 13.43
CA PHE A 74 1.07 15.23 13.17
C PHE A 74 1.89 16.51 13.05
N ASP A 75 2.97 16.57 13.82
CA ASP A 75 3.89 17.71 13.87
C ASP A 75 5.16 17.38 13.08
N PHE A 76 5.58 18.28 12.19
CA PHE A 76 6.85 18.15 11.50
C PHE A 76 7.62 19.47 11.47
N ASN A 77 8.95 19.35 11.55
CA ASN A 77 9.85 20.49 11.61
C ASN A 77 10.09 21.08 10.20
N THR A 78 9.92 22.39 10.08
CA THR A 78 10.06 23.16 8.83
C THR A 78 11.09 24.29 8.93
N THR A 79 11.94 24.27 9.97
CA THR A 79 13.05 25.21 10.22
C THR A 79 13.90 25.47 8.96
N ASN A 80 14.13 24.44 8.13
CA ASN A 80 14.90 24.57 6.88
C ASN A 80 14.27 25.50 5.82
N SER A 81 13.00 25.85 5.95
CA SER A 81 12.30 26.74 5.01
C SER A 81 12.41 28.22 5.39
N VAL A 82 13.03 28.52 6.53
CA VAL A 82 13.16 29.87 7.07
C VAL A 82 14.56 30.41 6.76
N PHE A 83 14.64 31.69 6.44
CA PHE A 83 15.91 32.40 6.28
C PHE A 83 16.35 32.97 7.63
N TYR A 84 17.62 32.78 7.96
CA TYR A 84 18.22 33.24 9.22
C TYR A 84 19.26 34.34 8.97
N SER A 85 19.39 35.26 9.91
CA SER A 85 20.48 36.22 9.96
C SER A 85 21.81 35.56 10.35
N GLN A 86 22.94 36.23 10.06
CA GLN A 86 24.26 35.69 10.42
C GLN A 86 24.47 35.49 11.92
N GLU A 87 23.76 36.25 12.76
CA GLU A 87 23.83 36.10 14.22
C GLU A 87 23.07 34.86 14.69
N GLU A 88 21.87 34.63 14.16
CA GLU A 88 21.06 33.45 14.47
C GLU A 88 21.76 32.15 14.05
N LEU A 89 22.54 32.18 12.96
CA LEU A 89 23.36 31.04 12.51
C LEU A 89 24.52 30.69 13.46
N LYS A 90 24.94 31.60 14.35
CA LYS A 90 25.98 31.32 15.37
C LYS A 90 25.42 30.56 16.57
N SER A 91 24.10 30.56 16.74
CA SER A 91 23.36 29.81 17.77
C SER A 91 22.58 28.66 17.15
N TYR A 92 22.04 27.74 17.96
CA TYR A 92 21.07 26.77 17.45
C TYR A 92 19.82 27.52 16.93
N PRO A 93 19.41 27.29 15.66
CA PRO A 93 18.29 28.03 15.08
C PRO A 93 16.98 27.73 15.82
N THR A 94 16.12 28.74 15.94
CA THR A 94 14.75 28.58 16.46
C THR A 94 13.99 27.57 15.62
N SER A 95 13.38 26.59 16.29
CA SER A 95 12.62 25.52 15.63
C SER A 95 11.24 26.00 15.21
N PHE A 96 10.91 25.83 13.93
CA PHE A 96 9.57 26.07 13.39
C PHE A 96 8.88 24.75 13.09
N VAL A 97 7.66 24.56 13.62
CA VAL A 97 6.90 23.31 13.51
C VAL A 97 5.55 23.60 12.87
N ILE A 98 5.13 22.76 11.93
CA ILE A 98 3.79 22.75 11.36
C ILE A 98 3.04 21.54 11.90
N ARG A 99 1.78 21.77 12.30
CA ARG A 99 0.83 20.74 12.74
C ARG A 99 -0.24 20.53 11.68
N GLN A 100 -0.50 19.29 11.29
CA GLN A 100 -1.56 18.95 10.33
C GLN A 100 -2.32 17.69 10.79
N PRO A 101 -3.66 17.64 10.68
CA PRO A 101 -4.39 16.39 10.84
C PRO A 101 -4.06 15.41 9.71
N ARG A 102 -3.68 14.18 10.04
CA ARG A 102 -3.37 13.10 9.10
C ARG A 102 -4.23 11.87 9.40
N LEU A 103 -4.59 11.13 8.35
CA LEU A 103 -5.31 9.87 8.47
C LEU A 103 -4.45 8.86 9.24
N ASN A 104 -5.06 8.16 10.19
CA ASN A 104 -4.48 7.09 10.99
C ASN A 104 -5.52 5.97 11.23
N HIS A 105 -5.09 4.85 11.80
CA HIS A 105 -5.96 3.73 12.15
C HIS A 105 -5.61 3.13 13.52
N GLU A 106 -6.60 2.51 14.17
CA GLU A 106 -6.34 1.68 15.35
C GLU A 106 -5.61 0.39 14.92
N PRO A 107 -4.68 -0.14 15.72
CA PRO A 107 -4.15 -1.48 15.50
C PRO A 107 -5.29 -2.51 15.51
N PHE A 108 -5.21 -3.49 14.63
CA PHE A 108 -6.16 -4.61 14.50
C PHE A 108 -5.34 -5.88 14.34
N THR A 109 -5.91 -7.06 14.61
CA THR A 109 -5.23 -8.34 14.32
C THR A 109 -6.03 -9.15 13.30
N ILE A 110 -5.33 -9.86 12.42
CA ILE A 110 -5.92 -10.88 11.54
C ILE A 110 -5.59 -12.26 12.09
N ASN A 111 -6.62 -13.00 12.48
CA ASN A 111 -6.55 -14.37 12.99
C ASN A 111 -6.91 -15.36 11.90
N ILE A 112 -5.94 -16.16 11.46
CA ILE A 112 -6.13 -17.17 10.41
C ILE A 112 -6.17 -18.56 11.05
N ASP A 113 -7.33 -19.22 11.01
CA ASP A 113 -7.47 -20.64 11.35
C ASP A 113 -7.13 -21.50 10.14
N LEU A 114 -6.11 -22.34 10.28
CA LEU A 114 -5.59 -23.20 9.23
C LEU A 114 -5.34 -24.61 9.76
N LYS A 115 -5.66 -25.59 8.91
CA LYS A 115 -5.31 -27.00 9.09
C LYS A 115 -4.24 -27.41 8.08
N SER A 116 -3.25 -28.16 8.54
CA SER A 116 -2.18 -28.72 7.69
C SER A 116 -1.99 -30.20 7.94
N ASP A 117 -2.06 -30.99 6.87
CA ASP A 117 -1.74 -32.42 6.83
C ASP A 117 -0.24 -32.66 6.50
N VAL A 118 0.54 -31.58 6.30
CA VAL A 118 1.98 -31.62 6.02
C VAL A 118 2.77 -30.67 6.94
N ALA A 119 3.99 -31.06 7.31
CA ALA A 119 4.95 -30.13 7.91
C ALA A 119 5.73 -29.44 6.79
N SER A 120 5.58 -28.12 6.65
CA SER A 120 6.21 -27.34 5.57
C SER A 120 6.38 -25.87 5.96
N ASP A 121 7.30 -25.17 5.30
CA ASP A 121 7.41 -23.72 5.42
C ASP A 121 6.43 -23.08 4.42
N ALA A 122 5.43 -22.36 4.93
CA ALA A 122 4.41 -21.72 4.12
C ALA A 122 4.60 -20.21 4.08
N VAL A 123 4.31 -19.63 2.92
CA VAL A 123 4.28 -18.18 2.73
C VAL A 123 2.83 -17.71 2.87
N PHE A 124 2.61 -16.76 3.76
CA PHE A 124 1.34 -16.06 3.91
C PHE A 124 1.43 -14.72 3.19
N LYS A 125 0.39 -14.41 2.40
CA LYS A 125 0.20 -13.10 1.77
C LYS A 125 -1.20 -12.60 2.03
N ILE A 126 -1.31 -11.37 2.53
CA ILE A 126 -2.57 -10.73 2.86
C ILE A 126 -2.79 -9.57 1.90
N PHE A 127 -3.96 -9.52 1.27
CA PHE A 127 -4.35 -8.47 0.33
C PHE A 127 -5.64 -7.80 0.78
N ILE A 128 -5.75 -6.49 0.53
CA ILE A 128 -7.00 -5.73 0.64
C ILE A 128 -7.48 -5.31 -0.74
N GLY A 129 -8.78 -5.44 -0.98
CA GLY A 129 -9.41 -5.08 -2.25
C GLY A 129 -10.87 -4.65 -2.07
N PRO A 130 -11.47 -4.07 -3.12
CA PRO A 130 -12.85 -3.62 -3.08
C PRO A 130 -13.83 -4.80 -3.04
N LYS A 131 -14.91 -4.66 -2.27
CA LYS A 131 -16.02 -5.63 -2.26
C LYS A 131 -17.04 -5.38 -3.37
N TYR A 132 -17.31 -4.11 -3.64
CA TYR A 132 -18.29 -3.64 -4.62
C TYR A 132 -17.67 -2.61 -5.56
N ASP A 133 -18.15 -2.57 -6.80
CA ASP A 133 -17.79 -1.55 -7.77
C ASP A 133 -18.52 -0.22 -7.50
N SER A 134 -18.28 0.80 -8.34
CA SER A 134 -18.91 2.12 -8.21
C SER A 134 -20.44 2.11 -8.42
N ASN A 135 -20.98 1.06 -9.02
CA ASN A 135 -22.42 0.86 -9.22
C ASN A 135 -23.07 0.00 -8.12
N GLY A 136 -22.27 -0.53 -7.18
CA GLY A 136 -22.73 -1.39 -6.09
C GLY A 136 -22.78 -2.88 -6.42
N TYR A 137 -22.24 -3.32 -7.56
CA TYR A 137 -22.17 -4.74 -7.90
C TYR A 137 -20.96 -5.42 -7.25
N PRO A 138 -21.07 -6.70 -6.83
CA PRO A 138 -19.94 -7.44 -6.29
C PRO A 138 -18.79 -7.54 -7.31
N VAL A 139 -17.58 -7.28 -6.84
CA VAL A 139 -16.36 -7.37 -7.64
C VAL A 139 -16.04 -8.83 -7.98
N LYS A 140 -15.69 -9.09 -9.24
CA LYS A 140 -15.14 -10.38 -9.70
C LYS A 140 -13.62 -10.31 -9.73
N ILE A 141 -12.95 -11.21 -9.03
CA ILE A 141 -11.48 -11.20 -8.92
C ILE A 141 -10.82 -11.37 -10.28
N GLU A 142 -11.43 -12.13 -11.19
CA GLU A 142 -10.91 -12.37 -12.54
C GLU A 142 -10.83 -11.09 -13.37
N GLU A 143 -11.72 -10.13 -13.13
CA GLU A 143 -11.81 -8.86 -13.86
C GLU A 143 -11.04 -7.74 -13.14
N ASP A 144 -10.95 -7.81 -11.80
CA ASP A 144 -10.47 -6.73 -10.94
C ASP A 144 -9.23 -7.09 -10.09
N TRP A 145 -8.48 -8.13 -10.46
CA TRP A 145 -7.30 -8.60 -9.72
C TRP A 145 -6.25 -7.50 -9.49
N MET A 146 -6.17 -6.50 -10.37
CA MET A 146 -5.26 -5.36 -10.26
C MET A 146 -5.65 -4.33 -9.18
N LYS A 147 -6.86 -4.43 -8.62
CA LYS A 147 -7.36 -3.53 -7.55
C LYS A 147 -7.05 -4.04 -6.14
N PHE A 148 -6.25 -5.10 -6.02
CA PHE A 148 -5.83 -5.68 -4.74
C PHE A 148 -4.43 -5.19 -4.36
N TYR A 149 -4.29 -4.69 -3.14
CA TYR A 149 -3.05 -4.18 -2.58
C TYR A 149 -2.51 -5.13 -1.52
N GLU A 150 -1.23 -5.49 -1.62
CA GLU A 150 -0.55 -6.35 -0.63
C GLU A 150 -0.37 -5.57 0.68
N MET A 151 -0.82 -6.16 1.79
CA MET A 151 -0.71 -5.60 3.14
C MET A 151 0.44 -6.23 3.92
N ASP A 152 0.60 -7.54 3.82
CA ASP A 152 1.61 -8.29 4.56
C ASP A 152 2.10 -9.51 3.79
N TRP A 153 3.35 -9.88 4.06
CA TRP A 153 4.02 -11.06 3.53
C TRP A 153 5.01 -11.60 4.56
N PHE A 154 4.71 -12.78 5.10
CA PHE A 154 5.59 -13.48 6.05
C PHE A 154 5.66 -14.99 5.79
N VAL A 155 6.67 -15.64 6.37
CA VAL A 155 6.88 -17.09 6.31
C VAL A 155 6.58 -17.68 7.67
N GLN A 156 5.82 -18.77 7.69
CA GLN A 156 5.47 -19.48 8.91
C GLN A 156 5.68 -20.99 8.73
N LYS A 157 6.27 -21.62 9.73
CA LYS A 157 6.41 -23.08 9.77
C LYS A 157 5.07 -23.72 10.12
N LEU A 158 4.52 -24.49 9.20
CA LEU A 158 3.38 -25.36 9.43
C LEU A 158 3.86 -26.67 10.06
N VAL A 159 3.13 -27.14 11.06
CA VAL A 159 3.35 -28.44 11.67
C VAL A 159 2.14 -29.33 11.41
N LEU A 160 2.35 -30.64 11.47
CA LEU A 160 1.26 -31.61 11.45
C LEU A 160 0.37 -31.36 12.66
N ASP A 161 -0.84 -30.87 12.45
CA ASP A 161 -1.75 -30.57 13.54
C ASP A 161 -3.20 -30.91 13.15
N PRO A 162 -3.88 -31.79 13.92
CA PRO A 162 -5.31 -32.04 13.73
C PRO A 162 -6.22 -30.90 14.23
N GLY A 163 -5.69 -29.85 14.87
CA GLY A 163 -6.45 -28.75 15.47
C GLY A 163 -6.18 -27.34 14.91
N PRO A 164 -7.06 -26.36 15.21
CA PRO A 164 -6.95 -24.98 14.72
C PRO A 164 -5.77 -24.23 15.35
N LYS A 165 -4.98 -23.53 14.54
CA LYS A 165 -3.94 -22.61 15.01
C LYS A 165 -4.37 -21.17 14.80
N LEU A 166 -4.10 -20.33 15.79
CA LEU A 166 -4.23 -18.88 15.69
C LEU A 166 -2.87 -18.31 15.29
N PHE A 167 -2.85 -17.59 14.18
CA PHE A 167 -1.71 -16.76 13.80
C PHE A 167 -2.14 -15.31 13.96
N ASP A 168 -1.40 -14.56 14.77
CA ASP A 168 -1.56 -13.11 14.89
C ASP A 168 -0.66 -12.46 13.83
N SER A 169 -1.26 -11.84 12.82
CA SER A 169 -0.52 -10.95 11.91
C SER A 169 -1.02 -9.52 12.03
N LEU A 170 -0.03 -8.61 12.08
CA LEU A 170 -0.03 -7.13 12.13
C LEU A 170 -1.20 -6.48 12.87
#